data_AF-A0A351UV98-F1
#
_entry.id   AF-A0A351UV98-F1
#
_cell.length_a   1.000
_cell.length_b   1.000
_cell.length_c   1.000
_cell.angle_alpha   90.00
_cell.angle_beta   90.00
_cell.angle_gamma   90.00
#
_symmetry.space_group_name_H-M   'P 1'
#
loop_
_entity.id
_entity.type
_entity.pdbx_description
1 polymer ?
#
loop_
_entity_poly.entity_id
_entity_poly.type
_entity_poly.pdbx_seq_one_letter_code
_entity_poly.pdbx_strand_id
1 'polypeptide(L)'
;MEIQKQITVYEKLNILSDAAKYDVACTSSGTERKGDGKGIGNCVKSGICHSFSADGRCISLLKILFTNECIYDCKYCINRASNDVRRTSFTPDEVCMLTIEFYRRNYIEGLFLSSGILKSPDYTMELLYAT
;
A
#
# COMPACT_ATOMS: atom_id res chain seq x y z
N MET A 1 -9.69 21.75 -21.13
CA MET A 1 -9.74 21.87 -19.66
C MET A 1 -9.93 20.47 -19.12
N GLU A 2 -8.83 19.77 -18.84
CA GLU A 2 -8.94 18.45 -18.22
C GLU A 2 -9.38 18.63 -16.79
N ILE A 3 -10.61 18.21 -16.50
CA ILE A 3 -11.14 18.15 -15.14
C ILE A 3 -10.26 17.14 -14.40
N GLN A 4 -9.38 17.62 -13.51
CA GLN A 4 -8.58 16.76 -12.64
C GLN A 4 -9.55 15.89 -11.83
N LYS A 5 -9.71 14.65 -12.28
CA LYS A 5 -10.53 13.64 -11.59
C LYS A 5 -9.87 13.39 -10.24
N GLN A 6 -10.54 13.76 -9.15
CA GLN A 6 -10.08 13.49 -7.80
C GLN A 6 -9.84 11.98 -7.66
N ILE A 7 -8.59 11.59 -7.40
CA ILE A 7 -8.22 10.18 -7.22
C ILE A 7 -8.94 9.66 -5.97
N THR A 8 -9.69 8.58 -6.12
CA THR A 8 -10.40 7.96 -5.00
C THR A 8 -9.42 7.22 -4.08
N VAL A 9 -9.76 7.07 -2.80
CA VAL A 9 -8.95 6.31 -1.82
C VAL A 9 -8.66 4.88 -2.32
N TYR A 10 -9.62 4.26 -3.00
CA TYR A 10 -9.45 2.93 -3.59
C TYR A 10 -8.44 2.93 -4.75
N GLU A 11 -8.46 3.94 -5.62
CA GLU A 11 -7.43 4.10 -6.66
C GLU A 11 -6.04 4.31 -6.04
N LYS A 12 -5.93 5.14 -4.98
CA LYS A 12 -4.67 5.32 -4.24
C LYS A 12 -4.17 3.99 -3.67
N LEU A 13 -5.07 3.23 -3.04
CA LEU A 13 -4.77 1.92 -2.48
C LEU A 13 -4.22 0.95 -3.53
N ASN A 14 -4.82 0.89 -4.72
CA ASN A 14 -4.33 0.03 -5.80
C ASN A 14 -2.92 0.42 -6.25
N ILE A 15 -2.65 1.72 -6.42
CA ILE A 15 -1.33 2.22 -6.84
C ILE A 15 -0.28 1.95 -5.77
N LEU A 16 -0.59 2.29 -4.52
CA LEU A 16 0.38 2.28 -3.42
C LEU A 16 0.61 0.90 -2.83
N SER A 17 -0.36 -0.01 -2.92
CA SER A 17 -0.15 -1.43 -2.61
C SER A 17 0.63 -2.17 -3.70
N ASP A 18 0.40 -1.86 -4.98
CA ASP A 18 1.18 -2.45 -6.07
C ASP A 18 2.65 -2.00 -6.01
N ALA A 19 2.88 -0.72 -5.73
CA ALA A 19 4.22 -0.19 -5.51
C ALA A 19 4.93 -0.84 -4.28
N ALA A 20 4.16 -1.24 -3.26
CA ALA A 20 4.68 -1.92 -2.07
C ALA A 20 5.04 -3.40 -2.28
N LYS A 21 4.63 -4.03 -3.40
CA LYS A 21 4.86 -5.47 -3.65
C LYS A 21 6.34 -5.85 -3.79
N TYR A 22 7.17 -4.87 -4.15
CA TYR A 22 8.62 -5.07 -4.32
C TYR A 22 9.40 -4.98 -3.02
N ASP A 23 8.74 -4.65 -1.91
CA ASP A 23 9.37 -4.68 -0.60
C ASP A 23 9.38 -6.14 -0.08
N VAL A 24 10.56 -6.58 0.36
CA VAL A 24 11.03 -7.98 0.53
C VAL A 24 10.12 -8.87 1.39
N ALA A 25 9.21 -8.28 2.18
CA ALA A 25 8.38 -8.98 3.15
C ALA A 25 7.05 -9.60 2.61
N CYS A 26 6.83 -9.79 1.30
CA CYS A 26 5.48 -10.13 0.79
C CYS A 26 5.39 -11.37 -0.13
N THR A 27 4.58 -12.36 0.26
CA THR A 27 4.32 -13.59 -0.54
C THR A 27 2.94 -13.62 -1.21
N SER A 28 2.05 -12.63 -1.01
CA SER A 28 0.63 -12.78 -1.44
C SER A 28 -0.11 -11.55 -1.99
N SER A 29 0.45 -10.33 -2.00
CA SER A 29 -0.34 -9.13 -2.33
C SER A 29 -0.66 -8.92 -3.82
N GLY A 30 -0.06 -9.70 -4.73
CA GLY A 30 -0.13 -9.48 -6.19
C GLY A 30 -1.05 -10.42 -6.97
N THR A 31 -1.70 -11.40 -6.34
CA THR A 31 -2.50 -12.40 -7.04
C THR A 31 -3.94 -11.93 -7.26
N GLU A 32 -4.42 -12.08 -8.49
CA GLU A 32 -5.80 -11.80 -8.86
C GLU A 32 -6.38 -13.06 -9.49
N ARG A 33 -7.47 -13.56 -8.92
CA ARG A 33 -8.15 -14.77 -9.41
C ARG A 33 -9.64 -14.59 -9.21
N LYS A 34 -10.37 -14.46 -10.31
CA LYS A 34 -11.83 -14.58 -10.28
C LYS A 34 -12.18 -16.07 -10.26
N GLY A 35 -13.15 -16.42 -9.44
CA GLY A 35 -13.75 -17.74 -9.39
C GLY A 35 -14.45 -18.02 -10.72
N ASP A 36 -14.37 -19.26 -11.15
CA ASP A 36 -15.00 -19.78 -12.36
C ASP A 36 -16.49 -20.17 -12.15
N GLY A 37 -17.02 -19.89 -10.96
CA GLY A 37 -18.37 -20.29 -10.53
C GLY A 37 -18.52 -21.80 -10.28
N LYS A 38 -17.45 -22.59 -10.45
CA LYS A 38 -17.43 -24.05 -10.24
C LYS A 38 -16.59 -24.45 -9.01
N GLY A 39 -15.63 -23.61 -8.62
CA GLY A 39 -14.81 -23.77 -7.42
C GLY A 39 -15.06 -22.71 -6.34
N ILE A 40 -14.29 -22.80 -5.25
CA ILE A 40 -14.36 -21.88 -4.12
C ILE A 40 -13.25 -20.84 -4.20
N GLY A 41 -13.58 -19.61 -3.80
CA GLY A 41 -12.64 -18.54 -3.51
C GLY A 41 -12.38 -17.58 -4.67
N ASN A 42 -12.13 -16.32 -4.31
CA ASN A 42 -11.65 -15.24 -5.17
C ASN A 42 -10.37 -14.67 -4.55
N CYS A 43 -9.43 -14.21 -5.38
CA CYS A 43 -8.28 -13.43 -4.94
C CYS A 43 -8.41 -12.02 -5.52
N VAL A 44 -8.29 -11.01 -4.64
CA VAL A 44 -8.30 -9.59 -5.01
C VAL A 44 -6.98 -8.98 -4.58
N LYS A 45 -6.36 -8.19 -5.46
CA LYS A 45 -5.22 -7.37 -5.11
C LYS A 45 -5.69 -6.24 -4.19
N SER A 46 -5.35 -6.33 -2.91
CA SER A 46 -5.81 -5.34 -1.91
C SER A 46 -4.71 -4.95 -0.92
N GLY A 47 -3.44 -5.18 -1.26
CA GLY A 47 -2.31 -4.83 -0.39
C GLY A 47 -2.21 -5.64 0.88
N ILE A 48 -3.01 -6.70 1.04
CA ILE A 48 -2.90 -7.61 2.18
C ILE A 48 -1.76 -8.59 1.92
N CYS A 49 -0.87 -8.73 2.89
CA CYS A 49 0.20 -9.71 2.87
C CYS A 49 0.19 -10.57 4.13
N HIS A 50 0.58 -11.84 3.98
CA HIS A 50 0.77 -12.72 5.12
C HIS A 50 2.21 -12.62 5.64
N SER A 51 2.35 -12.45 6.96
CA SER A 51 3.62 -12.46 7.67
C SER A 51 3.54 -13.42 8.85
N PHE A 52 4.68 -13.72 9.48
CA PHE A 52 4.74 -14.62 10.62
C PHE A 52 5.21 -13.87 11.85
N SER A 53 4.43 -13.93 12.93
CA SER A 53 4.86 -13.40 14.23
C SER A 53 5.96 -14.26 14.84
N ALA A 54 6.62 -13.73 15.87
CA ALA A 54 7.74 -14.40 16.54
C ALA A 54 7.39 -15.80 17.13
N ASP A 55 6.11 -16.04 17.40
CA ASP A 55 5.56 -17.32 17.86
C ASP A 55 5.12 -18.26 16.72
N GLY A 56 5.40 -17.90 15.46
CA GLY A 56 5.11 -18.71 14.27
C GLY A 56 3.68 -18.62 13.75
N ARG A 57 2.81 -17.77 14.32
CA ARG A 57 1.46 -17.56 13.78
C ARG A 57 1.52 -16.75 12.49
N CYS A 58 0.77 -17.20 11.49
CA CYS A 58 0.52 -16.43 10.28
C CYS A 58 -0.47 -15.30 10.59
N ILE A 59 -0.14 -14.06 10.23
CA ILE A 59 -0.97 -12.86 10.40
C ILE A 59 -1.12 -12.16 9.05
N SER A 60 -2.26 -11.51 8.84
CA SER A 60 -2.54 -10.68 7.67
C SER A 60 -2.27 -9.21 8.00
N LEU A 61 -1.37 -8.58 7.23
CA LEU A 61 -1.03 -7.17 7.37
C LEU A 61 -1.52 -6.39 6.14
N LEU A 62 -2.08 -5.20 6.35
CA LEU A 62 -2.24 -4.22 5.28
C LEU A 62 -0.87 -3.61 5.00
N LYS A 63 -0.25 -3.99 3.88
CA LYS A 63 1.05 -3.47 3.46
C LYS A 63 0.87 -2.46 2.33
N ILE A 64 1.09 -1.20 2.66
CA ILE A 64 0.90 -0.07 1.72
C ILE A 64 2.02 0.96 1.87
N LEU A 65 2.21 1.75 0.82
CA LEU A 65 3.01 2.97 0.92
C LEU A 65 2.13 4.16 1.32
N PHE A 66 2.64 5.05 2.18
CA PHE A 66 2.07 6.37 2.41
C PHE A 66 2.15 7.23 1.15
N THR A 67 3.32 7.23 0.50
CA THR A 67 3.54 7.79 -0.83
C THR A 67 4.48 6.93 -1.65
N ASN A 68 4.32 6.93 -2.97
CA ASN A 68 5.34 6.42 -3.90
C ASN A 68 6.22 7.54 -4.49
N GLU A 69 6.09 8.78 -4.04
CA GLU A 69 7.01 9.86 -4.40
C GLU A 69 8.34 9.71 -3.67
N CYS A 70 9.45 9.82 -4.40
CA CYS A 70 10.78 9.68 -3.84
C CYS A 70 11.77 10.62 -4.53
N ILE A 71 12.57 11.33 -3.74
CA ILE A 71 13.68 12.16 -4.23
C ILE A 71 14.89 11.35 -4.69
N TYR A 72 14.99 10.09 -4.25
CA TYR A 72 16.16 9.26 -4.52
C TYR A 72 16.01 8.48 -5.81
N ASP A 73 17.13 8.28 -6.50
CA ASP A 73 17.21 7.54 -7.75
C ASP A 73 17.82 6.14 -7.60
N CYS A 74 17.34 5.37 -6.61
CA CYS A 74 17.85 4.03 -6.33
C CYS A 74 17.61 3.09 -7.53
N LYS A 75 18.68 2.58 -8.15
CA LYS A 75 18.60 1.77 -9.39
C LYS A 75 17.72 0.51 -9.28
N TYR A 76 17.55 -0.02 -8.09
CA TYR A 76 16.73 -1.22 -7.81
C TYR A 76 15.27 -0.90 -7.45
N CYS A 77 14.93 0.38 -7.24
CA CYS A 77 13.61 0.78 -6.75
C CYS A 77 12.71 1.23 -7.91
N ILE A 78 11.51 0.63 -8.02
CA ILE A 78 10.53 1.07 -9.03
C ILE A 78 10.06 2.50 -8.80
N ASN A 79 10.07 2.97 -7.55
CA ASN A 79 9.64 4.31 -7.14
C ASN A 79 10.75 5.36 -7.25
N ARG A 80 11.92 5.03 -7.83
CA ARG A 80 13.03 5.97 -8.01
C ARG A 80 12.58 7.24 -8.75
N ALA A 81 13.22 8.36 -8.46
CA ALA A 81 12.82 9.69 -8.95
C ALA A 81 12.73 9.76 -10.49
N SER A 82 13.63 9.06 -11.21
CA SER A 82 13.69 9.08 -12.68
C SER A 82 12.60 8.26 -13.38
N ASN A 83 11.86 7.41 -12.67
CA ASN A 83 10.81 6.59 -13.28
C ASN A 83 9.51 7.38 -13.46
N ASP A 84 8.95 7.28 -14.67
CA ASP A 84 7.61 7.78 -14.97
C ASP A 84 6.56 6.76 -14.50
N VAL A 85 6.02 7.00 -13.31
CA VAL A 85 4.95 6.22 -12.69
C VAL A 85 3.92 7.18 -12.10
N ARG A 86 2.66 6.75 -12.00
CA ARG A 86 1.61 7.55 -11.38
C ARG A 86 1.93 7.79 -9.90
N ARG A 87 2.34 9.02 -9.58
CA ARG A 87 2.68 9.44 -8.23
C ARG A 87 1.43 9.73 -7.42
N THR A 88 1.39 9.26 -6.18
CA THR A 88 0.22 9.34 -5.32
C THR A 88 0.65 9.31 -3.85
N SER A 89 -0.09 10.03 -3.02
CA SER A 89 0.12 10.08 -1.57
C SER A 89 -1.22 9.99 -0.86
N PHE A 90 -1.23 9.29 0.27
CA PHE A 90 -2.35 9.33 1.22
C PHE A 90 -2.26 10.56 2.12
N THR A 91 -3.38 10.94 2.73
CA THR A 91 -3.41 11.72 3.96
C THR A 91 -3.39 10.79 5.18
N PRO A 92 -2.98 11.27 6.37
CA PRO A 92 -3.06 10.49 7.60
C PRO A 92 -4.48 9.93 7.86
N ASP A 93 -5.51 10.74 7.64
CA ASP A 93 -6.90 10.33 7.79
C ASP A 93 -7.30 9.20 6.83
N GLU A 94 -6.84 9.24 5.58
CA GLU A 94 -7.10 8.18 4.60
C GLU A 94 -6.46 6.86 5.04
N VAL A 95 -5.22 6.90 5.56
CA VAL A 95 -4.53 5.70 6.08
C VAL A 95 -5.27 5.16 7.30
N CYS A 96 -5.58 6.01 8.27
CA CYS A 96 -6.29 5.62 9.49
C CYS A 96 -7.66 5.01 9.19
N MET A 97 -8.43 5.65 8.30
CA MET A 97 -9.74 5.16 7.86
C MET A 97 -9.61 3.81 7.14
N LEU A 98 -8.65 3.65 6.23
CA LEU A 98 -8.42 2.36 5.57
C LEU A 98 -8.08 1.29 6.60
N THR A 99 -7.11 1.53 7.47
CA THR A 99 -6.66 0.55 8.45
C THR A 99 -7.79 0.13 9.38
N ILE A 100 -8.56 1.07 9.94
CA ILE A 100 -9.64 0.72 10.87
C ILE A 100 -10.77 -0.04 10.18
N GLU A 101 -11.09 0.29 8.93
CA GLU A 101 -12.14 -0.39 8.18
C GLU A 101 -11.74 -1.84 7.80
N PHE A 102 -10.49 -2.09 7.43
CA PHE A 102 -9.99 -3.46 7.22
C PHE A 102 -9.91 -4.25 8.54
N TYR A 103 -9.46 -3.60 9.62
CA TYR A 103 -9.35 -4.24 10.94
C TYR A 103 -10.73 -4.66 11.47
N ARG A 104 -11.72 -3.75 11.44
CA ARG A 104 -13.10 -4.03 11.90
C ARG A 104 -13.80 -5.16 11.15
N ARG A 105 -13.39 -5.44 9.91
CA ARG A 105 -13.92 -6.54 9.08
C ARG A 105 -13.13 -7.85 9.24
N ASN A 106 -12.16 -7.89 10.15
CA ASN A 106 -11.26 -9.03 10.38
C ASN A 106 -10.47 -9.42 9.11
N TYR A 107 -10.12 -8.45 8.26
CA TYR A 107 -9.28 -8.70 7.08
C TYR A 107 -7.79 -8.58 7.37
N ILE A 108 -7.42 -7.86 8.43
CA ILE A 108 -6.03 -7.63 8.85
C ILE A 108 -5.94 -7.63 10.37
N GLU A 109 -4.77 -7.99 10.88
CA GLU A 109 -4.37 -7.89 12.28
C GLU A 109 -3.43 -6.70 12.53
N GLY A 110 -2.95 -6.04 11.46
CA GLY A 110 -2.08 -4.88 11.59
C GLY A 110 -1.81 -4.14 10.28
N LEU A 111 -1.12 -3.00 10.41
CA LEU A 111 -0.67 -2.15 9.31
C LEU A 111 0.86 -2.22 9.21
N PHE A 112 1.37 -2.48 8.01
CA PHE A 112 2.76 -2.26 7.64
C PHE A 112 2.81 -1.05 6.70
N LEU A 113 3.13 0.12 7.25
CA LEU A 113 3.22 1.37 6.48
C LEU A 113 4.68 1.66 6.17
N SER A 114 5.00 1.76 4.88
CA SER A 114 6.28 2.27 4.39
C SER A 114 6.04 3.54 3.58
N SER A 115 7.09 4.20 3.08
CA SER A 115 6.96 5.42 2.29
C SER A 115 8.15 5.63 1.37
N GLY A 116 7.91 6.25 0.22
CA GLY A 116 8.95 7.02 -0.48
C GLY A 116 9.31 8.29 0.29
N ILE A 117 10.38 8.97 -0.10
CA ILE A 117 10.90 10.15 0.59
C ILE A 117 10.63 11.38 -0.26
N LEU A 118 9.65 12.23 0.11
CA LEU A 118 9.20 13.36 -0.74
C LEU A 118 10.20 14.50 -0.86
N LYS A 119 10.87 14.87 0.25
CA LYS A 119 11.82 15.99 0.32
C LYS A 119 13.01 15.68 1.22
N SER A 120 12.70 15.16 2.40
CA SER A 120 13.66 14.59 3.35
C SER A 120 12.92 13.52 4.17
N PRO A 121 13.66 12.63 4.84
CA PRO A 121 13.05 11.69 5.78
C PRO A 121 12.19 12.41 6.83
N ASP A 122 12.72 13.47 7.44
CA ASP A 122 12.02 14.22 8.49
C ASP A 122 10.71 14.84 7.99
N TYR A 123 10.76 15.55 6.85
CA TYR A 123 9.56 16.13 6.24
C TYR A 123 8.52 15.07 5.91
N THR A 124 8.94 13.90 5.42
CA THR A 124 8.03 12.81 5.09
C THR A 124 7.38 12.24 6.35
N MET A 125 8.14 12.07 7.43
CA MET A 125 7.64 11.56 8.70
C MET A 125 6.71 12.56 9.39
N GLU A 126 6.96 13.86 9.26
CA GLU A 126 6.05 14.92 9.74
C GLU A 126 4.67 14.84 9.10
N LEU A 127 4.58 14.49 7.82
CA LEU A 127 3.31 14.35 7.13
C LEU A 127 2.44 13.19 7.66
N LEU A 128 3.02 12.20 8.33
CA LEU A 128 2.26 11.04 8.85
C LEU A 128 1.30 11.40 9.98
N TYR A 129 1.55 12.51 10.69
CA TYR A 129 0.74 12.96 11.81
C TYR A 129 0.23 14.40 11.63
N ALA A 130 0.39 14.97 10.44
CA ALA A 130 -0.14 16.27 10.10
C ALA A 130 -1.67 16.18 9.94
N THR A 131 -2.41 16.77 10.88
CA THR A 131 -3.88 16.84 10.89
C THR A 131 -4.36 18.23 10.47
#